data_AF-A0A6I5E920-F1
#
_entry.id   AF-A0A6I5E920-F1
#
_cell.length_a   1.000
_cell.length_b   1.000
_cell.length_c   1.000
_cell.angle_alpha   90.00
_cell.angle_beta   90.00
_cell.angle_gamma   90.00
#
_symmetry.space_group_name_H-M   'P 1'
#
loop_
_entity.id
_entity.type
_entity.pdbx_description
1 polymer ?
#
loop_
_entity_poly.entity_id
_entity_poly.type
_entity_poly.pdbx_seq_one_letter_code
_entity_poly.pdbx_strand_id
1 'polypeptide(L)'
;MATNADGTQVTYDALDFAATSIGNEAKTLEQDLQELKKLVAQCKQYWDGAAQDAFDSKLARWDKEANDIHTALTGIGHAVGTAGGTYMGGDKKAASYFL
;
A
#
# COMPACT_ATOMS: atom_id res chain seq x y z
N MET A 1 -0.15 -4.17 39.94
CA MET A 1 -1.04 -4.32 38.77
C MET A 1 -0.60 -3.29 37.74
N ALA A 2 0.37 -3.63 36.91
CA ALA A 2 0.87 -2.78 35.83
C ALA A 2 1.57 -3.73 34.86
N THR A 3 1.11 -3.80 33.61
CA THR A 3 1.89 -4.24 32.43
C THR A 3 1.07 -4.40 31.15
N ASN A 4 -0.25 -4.62 31.21
CA ASN A 4 -1.01 -4.88 29.97
C ASN A 4 -1.27 -3.62 29.12
N ALA A 5 -1.57 -2.49 29.76
CA ALA A 5 -1.90 -1.24 29.05
C ALA A 5 -0.69 -0.64 28.31
N ASP A 6 0.51 -0.75 28.90
CA ASP A 6 1.77 -0.28 28.31
C ASP A 6 2.14 -1.10 27.07
N GLY A 7 2.03 -2.43 27.15
CA GLY A 7 2.24 -3.31 26.00
C GLY A 7 1.24 -3.07 24.86
N THR A 8 -0.04 -2.84 25.16
CA THR A 8 -1.04 -2.53 24.13
C THR A 8 -0.77 -1.19 23.45
N GLN A 9 -0.38 -0.16 24.21
CA GLN A 9 -0.10 1.17 23.68
C GLN A 9 1.11 1.15 22.73
N VAL A 10 2.22 0.52 23.13
CA VAL A 10 3.40 0.36 22.28
C VAL A 10 3.07 -0.41 20.99
N THR A 11 2.17 -1.40 21.08
CA THR A 11 1.73 -2.17 19.91
C THR A 11 0.88 -1.32 18.95
N TYR A 12 0.07 -0.38 19.46
CA TYR A 12 -0.72 0.54 18.64
C TYR A 12 0.17 1.54 17.91
N ASP A 13 1.12 2.15 18.60
CA ASP A 13 2.07 3.09 17.99
C ASP A 13 2.89 2.41 16.90
N ALA A 14 3.31 1.16 17.11
CA ALA A 14 4.00 0.36 16.11
C ALA A 14 3.12 0.03 14.88
N LEU A 15 1.84 -0.24 15.09
CA LEU A 15 0.90 -0.56 14.00
C LEU A 15 0.58 0.68 13.15
N ASP A 16 0.36 1.84 13.78
CA ASP A 16 0.09 3.11 13.09
C ASP A 16 1.32 3.58 12.29
N PHE A 17 2.52 3.43 12.87
CA PHE A 17 3.78 3.68 12.19
C PHE A 17 3.96 2.76 10.97
N ALA A 18 3.66 1.47 11.12
CA ALA A 18 3.72 0.52 10.01
C ALA A 18 2.71 0.87 8.91
N ALA A 19 1.48 1.25 9.27
CA ALA A 19 0.45 1.68 8.31
C ALA A 19 0.92 2.88 7.48
N THR A 20 1.44 3.89 8.17
CA THR A 20 1.96 5.12 7.55
C THR A 20 3.15 4.82 6.64
N SER A 21 4.07 3.96 7.08
CA SER A 21 5.24 3.55 6.29
C SER A 21 4.81 2.80 5.02
N ILE A 22 3.90 1.83 5.14
CA ILE A 22 3.36 1.09 3.98
C ILE A 22 2.64 2.01 3.01
N GLY A 23 1.85 2.97 3.51
CA GLY A 23 1.19 3.97 2.67
C GLY A 23 2.17 4.85 1.89
N ASN A 24 3.27 5.26 2.53
CA ASN A 24 4.32 6.02 1.88
C ASN A 24 5.06 5.19 0.83
N GLU A 25 5.44 3.94 1.16
CA GLU A 25 6.09 3.02 0.23
C GLU A 25 5.20 2.70 -0.98
N ALA A 26 3.89 2.53 -0.77
CA ALA A 26 2.92 2.33 -1.85
C ALA A 26 2.89 3.52 -2.82
N LYS A 27 2.91 4.73 -2.29
CA LYS A 27 2.96 5.96 -3.09
C LYS A 27 4.27 6.09 -3.87
N THR A 28 5.41 5.80 -3.24
CA THR A 28 6.71 5.79 -3.91
C THR A 28 6.73 4.76 -5.03
N LEU A 29 6.25 3.54 -4.77
CA LEU A 29 6.18 2.50 -5.78
C LEU A 29 5.27 2.88 -6.95
N GLU A 30 4.14 3.53 -6.70
CA GLU A 30 3.28 4.04 -7.78
C GLU A 30 4.03 5.05 -8.67
N GLN A 31 4.81 5.95 -8.07
CA GLN A 31 5.61 6.92 -8.80
C GLN A 31 6.68 6.23 -9.66
N ASP A 32 7.41 5.27 -9.08
CA ASP A 32 8.44 4.49 -9.77
C ASP A 32 7.86 3.70 -10.95
N LEU A 33 6.68 3.09 -10.76
CA LEU A 33 5.98 2.38 -11.83
C LEU A 33 5.57 3.34 -12.96
N GLN A 34 5.04 4.51 -12.64
CA GLN A 34 4.68 5.52 -13.66
C GLN A 34 5.91 6.02 -14.44
N GLU A 35 7.04 6.20 -13.77
CA GLU A 35 8.30 6.60 -14.41
C GLU A 35 8.82 5.50 -15.34
N LEU A 36 8.83 4.25 -14.86
CA LEU A 36 9.24 3.10 -15.65
C LEU A 36 8.34 2.91 -16.88
N LYS A 37 7.03 3.12 -16.75
CA LYS A 37 6.09 3.13 -17.89
C LYS A 37 6.48 4.15 -18.94
N LYS A 38 6.83 5.37 -18.52
CA LYS A 38 7.21 6.45 -19.45
C LYS A 38 8.48 6.09 -20.21
N LEU A 39 9.49 5.55 -19.53
CA LEU A 39 10.72 5.09 -20.16
C LEU A 39 10.45 3.99 -21.19
N VAL A 40 9.63 3.00 -20.81
CA VAL A 40 9.23 1.92 -21.72
C VAL A 40 8.48 2.47 -22.93
N ALA A 41 7.51 3.37 -22.73
CA ALA A 41 6.76 4.00 -23.82
C ALA A 41 7.65 4.84 -24.75
N GLN A 42 8.69 5.51 -24.23
CA GLN A 42 9.68 6.19 -25.05
C GLN A 42 10.48 5.22 -25.92
N CYS A 43 10.76 4.00 -25.44
CA CYS A 43 11.44 2.98 -26.25
C CYS A 43 10.58 2.46 -27.42
N LYS A 44 9.25 2.55 -27.33
CA LYS A 44 8.32 2.12 -28.39
C LYS A 44 8.61 2.78 -29.73
N GLN A 45 9.08 4.03 -29.74
CA GLN A 45 9.40 4.76 -30.97
C GLN A 45 10.53 4.11 -31.79
N TYR A 46 11.34 3.26 -31.18
CA TYR A 46 12.47 2.58 -31.82
C TYR A 46 12.13 1.15 -32.29
N TRP A 47 10.92 0.64 -32.00
CA TRP A 47 10.52 -0.72 -32.37
C TRP A 47 9.71 -0.69 -33.67
N ASP A 48 10.36 -1.11 -34.76
CA ASP A 48 9.79 -1.16 -36.12
C ASP A 48 8.73 -2.27 -36.29
N GLY A 49 7.82 -2.09 -37.25
CA GLY A 49 6.45 -2.60 -37.38
C GLY A 49 6.06 -4.00 -36.88
N ALA A 50 6.96 -4.98 -36.84
CA ALA A 50 6.64 -6.33 -36.34
C ALA A 50 6.77 -6.48 -34.81
N ALA A 51 7.53 -5.60 -34.15
CA ALA A 51 7.76 -5.67 -32.71
C ALA A 51 6.71 -4.88 -31.88
N GLN A 52 5.85 -4.08 -32.53
CA GLN A 52 4.83 -3.28 -31.84
C GLN A 52 3.77 -4.13 -31.13
N ASP A 53 3.24 -5.17 -31.77
CA ASP A 53 2.21 -6.02 -31.15
C ASP A 53 2.75 -6.76 -29.92
N ALA A 54 4.00 -7.25 -30.00
CA ALA A 54 4.67 -7.88 -28.87
C ALA A 54 4.92 -6.88 -27.74
N PHE A 55 5.33 -5.65 -28.07
CA PHE A 55 5.51 -4.57 -27.10
C PHE A 55 4.21 -4.23 -26.39
N ASP A 56 3.12 -4.03 -27.13
CA ASP A 56 1.83 -3.63 -26.58
C ASP A 56 1.26 -4.71 -25.65
N SER A 57 1.46 -5.99 -26.00
CA SER A 57 1.13 -7.10 -25.10
C SER A 57 1.94 -7.08 -23.80
N LYS A 58 3.25 -6.81 -23.88
CA LYS A 58 4.11 -6.71 -22.68
C LYS A 58 3.78 -5.50 -21.83
N LEU A 59 3.49 -4.36 -22.44
CA LEU A 59 3.09 -3.14 -21.75
C LEU A 59 1.75 -3.34 -21.03
N ALA A 60 0.77 -3.97 -21.67
CA ALA A 60 -0.51 -4.27 -21.05
C ALA A 60 -0.36 -5.22 -19.85
N ARG A 61 0.53 -6.22 -19.95
CA ARG A 61 0.85 -7.12 -18.82
C ARG A 61 1.53 -6.36 -17.67
N TRP A 62 2.49 -5.50 -18.00
CA TRP A 62 3.16 -4.64 -17.02
C TRP A 62 2.15 -3.74 -16.30
N ASP A 63 1.22 -3.11 -17.02
CA ASP A 63 0.18 -2.25 -16.46
C ASP A 63 -0.70 -3.01 -15.46
N LYS A 64 -1.04 -4.25 -15.79
CA LYS A 64 -1.80 -5.13 -14.90
C LYS A 64 -1.02 -5.45 -13.62
N GLU A 65 0.23 -5.91 -13.76
CA GLU A 65 1.07 -6.29 -12.61
C GLU A 65 1.33 -5.08 -11.68
N ALA A 66 1.56 -3.90 -12.26
CA ALA A 66 1.71 -2.63 -11.53
C ALA A 66 0.45 -2.30 -10.69
N ASN A 67 -0.74 -2.43 -11.28
CA ASN A 67 -2.00 -2.19 -10.60
C ASN A 67 -2.28 -3.22 -9.50
N ASP A 68 -1.99 -4.50 -9.75
CA ASP A 68 -2.16 -5.57 -8.76
C ASP A 68 -1.30 -5.30 -7.50
N ILE A 69 -0.05 -4.84 -7.68
CA ILE A 69 0.82 -4.47 -6.57
C ILE A 69 0.28 -3.26 -5.81
N HIS A 70 -0.12 -2.20 -6.51
CA HIS A 70 -0.71 -1.01 -5.88
C HIS A 70 -1.96 -1.36 -5.07
N THR A 71 -2.83 -2.21 -5.62
CA THR A 71 -4.06 -2.68 -4.97
C THR A 71 -3.74 -3.49 -3.71
N ALA A 72 -2.75 -4.38 -3.77
CA ALA A 72 -2.32 -5.15 -2.62
C ALA A 72 -1.78 -4.26 -1.49
N LEU A 73 -0.90 -3.30 -1.81
CA LEU A 73 -0.33 -2.38 -0.82
C LEU A 73 -1.38 -1.47 -0.18
N THR A 74 -2.30 -0.94 -0.99
CA THR A 74 -3.44 -0.16 -0.49
C THR A 74 -4.33 -1.01 0.42
N GLY A 75 -4.57 -2.28 0.04
CA GLY A 75 -5.33 -3.24 0.85
C GLY A 75 -4.67 -3.52 2.21
N ILE A 76 -3.35 -3.70 2.22
CA ILE A 76 -2.57 -3.87 3.46
C ILE A 76 -2.69 -2.60 4.32
N GLY A 77 -2.45 -1.41 3.75
CA GLY A 77 -2.58 -0.15 4.48
C GLY A 77 -3.97 0.03 5.10
N HIS A 78 -5.04 -0.32 4.37
CA HIS A 78 -6.40 -0.24 4.87
C HIS A 78 -6.70 -1.27 5.98
N ALA A 79 -6.20 -2.50 5.86
CA ALA A 79 -6.35 -3.53 6.89
C ALA A 79 -5.63 -3.13 8.20
N VAL A 80 -4.42 -2.59 8.09
CA VAL A 80 -3.64 -2.09 9.23
C VAL A 80 -4.32 -0.90 9.89
N GLY A 81 -4.79 0.09 9.10
CA GLY A 81 -5.52 1.25 9.62
C GLY A 81 -6.85 0.88 10.29
N THR A 82 -7.59 -0.07 9.71
CA THR A 82 -8.84 -0.58 10.30
C THR A 82 -8.59 -1.29 11.63
N ALA A 83 -7.51 -2.08 11.73
CA ALA A 83 -7.12 -2.73 12.98
C ALA A 83 -6.79 -1.70 14.07
N GLY A 84 -6.07 -0.62 13.75
CA GLY A 84 -5.80 0.48 14.68
C GLY A 84 -7.04 1.25 15.11
N GLY A 85 -7.91 1.64 14.16
CA GLY A 85 -9.11 2.43 14.43
C GLY A 85 -10.25 1.66 15.14
N THR A 86 -10.48 0.40 14.76
CA THR A 86 -11.54 -0.43 15.36
C THR A 86 -11.26 -0.73 16.84
N TYR A 87 -9.99 -0.90 17.21
CA TYR A 87 -9.61 -1.16 18.59
C TYR A 87 -9.59 0.11 19.45
N MET A 88 -9.13 1.25 18.93
CA MET A 88 -9.20 2.53 19.67
C MET A 88 -10.65 2.98 19.96
N GLY A 89 -11.57 2.73 19.02
CA GLY A 89 -13.01 2.95 19.22
C GLY A 89 -13.65 1.94 20.18
N GLY A 90 -13.22 0.68 20.13
CA GLY A 90 -13.64 -0.37 21.05
C GLY A 90 -13.21 -0.10 22.50
N ASP A 91 -11.95 0.29 22.72
CA ASP A 91 -11.41 0.64 24.04
C ASP A 91 -12.03 1.93 24.58
N LYS A 92 -12.23 2.98 23.76
CA LYS A 92 -12.97 4.18 24.22
C LYS A 92 -14.39 3.84 24.67
N LYS A 93 -15.08 2.95 23.95
CA LYS A 93 -16.40 2.46 24.34
C LYS A 93 -16.32 1.64 25.63
N ALA A 94 -15.38 0.70 25.75
CA ALA A 94 -15.17 -0.09 26.96
C ALA A 94 -14.83 0.79 28.17
N ALA A 95 -13.91 1.74 28.03
CA ALA A 95 -13.53 2.70 29.05
C ALA A 95 -14.71 3.59 29.48
N SER A 96 -15.61 3.96 28.55
CA SER A 96 -16.84 4.68 28.89
C SER A 96 -17.87 3.85 29.67
N TYR A 97 -17.71 2.52 29.75
CA TYR A 97 -18.52 1.65 30.62
C TYR A 97 -17.93 1.49 32.03
N PHE A 98 -16.71 1.98 32.28
CA PHE A 98 -16.02 1.89 33.57
C PHE A 98 -15.89 3.25 34.29
N LEU A 99 -16.52 4.31 33.77
CA LEU A 99 -16.76 5.60 34.43
C LEU A 99 -18.23 5.71 34.84
#